data_AF-A0A1C5UMS0-F1
#
_entry.id   AF-A0A1C5UMS0-F1
#
_cell.length_a   1.000
_cell.length_b   1.000
_cell.length_c   1.000
_cell.angle_alpha   90.00
_cell.angle_beta   90.00
_cell.angle_gamma   90.00
#
_symmetry.space_group_name_H-M   'P 1'
#
loop_
_entity.id
_entity.type
_entity.pdbx_description
1 polymer ?
#
loop_
_entity_poly.entity_id
_entity_poly.type
_entity_poly.pdbx_seq_one_letter_code
_entity_poly.pdbx_strand_id
1 'polypeptide(L)'
;MQACGRVLAKDMIAGFDNPPFDRSPVDGYACKAEDITDASESHPVQLTVLEEIDAGQYSRVTVEKGAGGSDYDRRSYSERL
;
A
#
# COMPACT_ATOMS: atom_id res chain seq x y z
N MET A 1 -21.99 25.25 -1.33
CA MET A 1 -20.73 25.92 -1.73
C MET A 1 -20.80 27.41 -1.39
N GLN A 2 -20.50 27.82 -0.16
CA GLN A 2 -20.54 29.24 0.24
C GLN A 2 -19.33 29.64 1.12
N ALA A 3 -18.21 28.92 0.98
CA ALA A 3 -17.00 29.15 1.79
C ALA A 3 -15.97 30.05 1.10
N CYS A 4 -15.97 30.11 -0.25
CA CYS A 4 -15.01 30.90 -1.01
C CYS A 4 -15.08 32.40 -0.62
N GLY A 5 -13.92 33.00 -0.31
CA GLY A 5 -13.82 34.41 0.09
C GLY A 5 -14.12 34.70 1.56
N ARG A 6 -14.39 33.69 2.39
CA ARG A 6 -14.51 33.85 3.86
C ARG A 6 -13.14 33.68 4.54
N VAL A 7 -13.04 34.18 5.78
CA VAL A 7 -11.89 33.98 6.67
C VAL A 7 -12.25 32.94 7.73
N LEU A 8 -11.33 32.02 8.04
CA LEU A 8 -11.53 31.03 9.10
C LEU A 8 -11.65 31.71 10.47
N ALA A 9 -12.68 31.34 11.23
CA ALA A 9 -12.87 31.86 12.59
C ALA A 9 -12.04 31.11 13.65
N LYS A 10 -11.56 29.91 13.32
CA LYS A 10 -10.74 29.06 14.18
C LYS A 10 -9.88 28.13 13.32
N ASP A 11 -8.85 27.57 13.94
CA ASP A 11 -8.02 26.54 13.31
C ASP A 11 -8.86 25.32 12.92
N MET A 12 -8.49 24.73 11.78
CA MET A 12 -9.07 23.50 11.26
C MET A 12 -8.02 22.41 11.35
N ILE A 13 -8.31 21.38 12.14
CA ILE A 13 -7.44 20.23 12.34
C ILE A 13 -8.04 19.06 11.58
N ALA A 14 -7.20 18.27 10.91
CA ALA A 14 -7.65 17.06 10.22
C ALA A 14 -8.24 16.06 11.23
N GLY A 15 -9.41 15.50 10.91
CA GLY A 15 -10.07 14.52 11.76
C GLY A 15 -9.58 13.08 11.58
N PHE A 16 -8.71 12.85 10.60
CA PHE A 16 -8.19 11.54 10.22
C PHE A 16 -6.93 11.69 9.34
N ASP A 17 -6.15 10.62 9.24
CA ASP A 17 -4.98 10.55 8.37
C ASP A 17 -5.36 10.52 6.90
N ASN A 18 -4.54 11.14 6.05
CA ASN A 18 -4.74 11.13 4.61
C ASN A 18 -3.42 10.77 3.89
N PRO A 19 -3.29 9.56 3.31
CA PRO A 19 -4.32 8.52 3.21
C PRO A 19 -4.64 7.87 4.57
N PRO A 20 -5.84 7.30 4.75
CA PRO A 20 -6.25 6.70 6.03
C PRO A 20 -5.72 5.27 6.26
N PHE A 21 -4.90 4.75 5.34
CA PHE A 21 -4.28 3.43 5.39
C PHE A 21 -3.00 3.44 4.56
N ASP A 22 -2.12 2.47 4.82
CA ASP A 22 -0.94 2.21 4.00
C ASP A 22 -1.37 1.79 2.60
N ARG A 23 -0.73 2.35 1.58
CA ARG A 23 -1.12 2.21 0.18
C ARG A 23 0.12 2.26 -0.70
N SER A 24 0.15 1.51 -1.80
CA SER A 24 1.26 1.66 -2.74
C SER A 24 1.13 2.98 -3.52
N PRO A 25 2.23 3.74 -3.69
CA PRO A 25 2.24 4.91 -4.56
C PRO A 25 2.34 4.54 -6.05
N VAL A 26 2.64 3.28 -6.38
CA VAL A 26 2.93 2.77 -7.72
C VAL A 26 2.34 1.39 -7.96
N ASP A 27 2.23 0.99 -9.22
CA ASP A 27 1.87 -0.39 -9.56
C ASP A 27 3.07 -1.31 -9.29
N GLY A 28 2.84 -2.47 -8.67
CA GLY A 28 3.94 -3.39 -8.34
C GLY A 28 3.48 -4.66 -7.64
N TYR A 29 4.39 -5.27 -6.87
CA TYR A 29 4.10 -6.45 -6.05
C TYR A 29 4.35 -6.14 -4.58
N ALA A 30 3.39 -6.49 -3.73
CA ALA A 30 3.58 -6.51 -2.28
C ALA A 30 4.29 -7.80 -1.88
N CYS A 31 5.43 -7.69 -1.21
CA CYS A 31 6.19 -8.82 -0.65
C CYS A 31 6.82 -8.42 0.69
N LYS A 32 7.27 -9.40 1.49
CA LYS A 32 8.05 -9.09 2.68
C LYS A 32 9.46 -8.69 2.27
N ALA A 33 9.95 -7.57 2.80
CA ALA A 33 11.31 -7.10 2.50
C ALA A 33 12.38 -8.16 2.81
N GLU A 34 12.18 -8.96 3.87
CA GLU A 34 13.10 -10.03 4.27
C GLU A 34 13.30 -11.09 3.17
N ASP A 35 12.29 -11.35 2.33
CA ASP A 35 12.34 -12.38 1.29
C ASP A 35 13.25 -12.00 0.12
N ILE A 36 13.55 -10.71 -0.04
CA ILE A 36 14.36 -10.18 -1.14
C ILE A 36 15.71 -9.61 -0.67
N THR A 37 16.04 -9.75 0.61
CA THR A 37 17.26 -9.15 1.20
C THR A 37 18.54 -9.60 0.50
N ASP A 38 18.61 -10.88 0.13
CA ASP A 38 19.79 -11.48 -0.52
C ASP A 38 19.66 -11.55 -2.06
N ALA A 39 18.59 -10.97 -2.63
CA ALA A 39 18.36 -10.99 -4.07
C ALA A 39 19.43 -10.16 -4.80
N SER A 40 19.97 -10.71 -5.89
CA SER A 40 20.88 -10.01 -6.78
C SER A 40 20.63 -10.39 -8.23
N GLU A 41 21.22 -9.66 -9.19
CA GLU A 41 21.11 -10.01 -10.62
C GLU A 41 21.63 -11.44 -10.91
N SER A 42 22.69 -11.85 -10.22
CA SER A 42 23.27 -13.20 -10.33
C SER A 42 22.49 -14.29 -9.57
N HIS A 43 21.72 -13.89 -8.55
CA HIS A 43 20.97 -14.79 -7.66
C HIS A 43 19.58 -14.21 -7.42
N PRO A 44 18.67 -14.29 -8.41
CA PRO A 44 17.32 -13.75 -8.28
C PRO A 44 16.49 -14.61 -7.33
N VAL A 45 15.67 -13.96 -6.51
CA VAL A 45 14.63 -14.62 -5.71
C VAL A 45 13.37 -14.78 -6.56
N GLN A 46 12.73 -15.95 -6.47
CA GLN A 46 11.44 -16.21 -7.09
C GLN A 46 10.35 -16.20 -6.01
N LEU A 47 9.31 -15.40 -6.21
CA LEU A 47 8.14 -15.33 -5.35
C LEU A 47 6.90 -15.79 -6.12
N THR A 48 5.98 -16.45 -5.41
CA THR A 48 4.71 -16.86 -6.01
C THR A 48 3.70 -15.73 -5.88
N VAL A 49 3.05 -15.35 -6.98
CA VAL A 49 1.93 -14.39 -6.97
C VAL A 49 0.69 -15.08 -6.42
N LEU A 50 0.17 -14.57 -5.30
CA LEU A 50 -1.00 -15.13 -4.61
C LEU A 50 -2.33 -14.58 -5.15
N GLU A 51 -2.38 -13.28 -5.44
CA GLU A 51 -3.56 -12.60 -5.95
C GLU A 51 -3.17 -11.30 -6.69
N GLU A 52 -4.14 -10.70 -7.37
CA GLU A 52 -4.06 -9.36 -7.93
C GLU A 52 -5.15 -8.49 -7.30
N ILE A 53 -4.77 -7.31 -6.79
CA ILE A 53 -5.68 -6.41 -6.05
C ILE A 53 -5.95 -5.17 -6.89
N ASP A 54 -7.20 -4.96 -7.28
CA ASP A 54 -7.60 -3.75 -7.99
C ASP A 54 -7.84 -2.56 -7.04
N ALA A 55 -7.72 -1.35 -7.59
CA ALA A 55 -8.03 -0.11 -6.91
C ALA A 55 -9.37 -0.13 -6.14
N GLY A 56 -9.29 0.03 -4.81
CA GLY A 56 -10.46 0.08 -3.93
C GLY A 56 -10.89 -1.27 -3.37
N GLN A 57 -10.22 -2.36 -3.76
CA GLN A 57 -10.34 -3.66 -3.12
C GLN A 57 -9.37 -3.79 -1.94
N TYR A 58 -9.33 -4.97 -1.33
CA TYR A 58 -8.39 -5.31 -0.26
C TYR A 58 -8.09 -6.82 -0.36
N SER A 59 -6.84 -7.17 -0.08
CA SER A 59 -6.42 -8.56 0.06
C SER A 59 -7.16 -9.25 1.20
N ARG A 60 -7.45 -10.54 1.03
CA ARG A 60 -7.86 -11.45 2.11
C ARG A 60 -6.77 -12.47 2.47
N VAL A 61 -5.62 -12.37 1.82
CA VAL A 61 -4.54 -13.34 1.91
C VAL A 61 -3.33 -12.64 2.53
N THR A 62 -2.88 -13.14 3.67
CA THR A 62 -1.62 -12.67 4.24
C THR A 62 -0.46 -13.13 3.37
N VAL A 63 0.43 -12.21 3.01
CA VAL A 63 1.68 -12.55 2.36
C VAL A 63 2.54 -13.31 3.36
N GLU A 64 2.75 -14.60 3.10
CA GLU A 64 3.67 -15.44 3.88
C GLU A 64 5.08 -15.41 3.28
N LYS A 65 6.05 -15.92 4.04
CA LYS A 65 7.45 -15.99 3.60
C LYS A 65 7.57 -16.71 2.25
N GLY A 66 8.23 -16.08 1.27
CA GLY A 66 8.45 -16.62 -0.07
C GLY A 66 7.27 -16.42 -1.04
N ALA A 67 6.27 -15.63 -0.66
CA ALA A 67 5.13 -15.28 -1.50
C ALA A 67 5.04 -13.77 -1.74
N GLY A 68 4.32 -13.37 -2.80
CA GLY A 68 4.00 -11.98 -3.09
C GLY A 68 2.60 -11.84 -3.66
N GLY A 69 1.97 -10.67 -3.54
CA GLY A 69 0.73 -10.32 -4.25
C GLY A 69 1.01 -9.26 -5.31
N SER A 70 0.26 -9.24 -6.40
CA SER A 70 0.25 -8.10 -7.34
C SER A 70 -0.61 -7.00 -6.73
N ASP A 71 -0.03 -5.82 -6.56
CA ASP A 71 -0.68 -4.66 -5.97
C ASP A 71 -0.92 -3.59 -7.03
N TYR A 72 -2.18 -3.42 -7.44
CA TYR A 72 -2.63 -2.42 -8.40
C TYR A 72 -3.32 -1.27 -7.65
N ASP A 73 -2.54 -0.50 -6.90
CA ASP A 73 -3.14 0.14 -5.73
C ASP A 73 -3.75 1.55 -5.88
N ARG A 74 -4.97 1.67 -5.36
CA ARG A 74 -5.45 2.87 -4.63
C ARG A 74 -5.96 2.61 -3.20
N ARG A 75 -6.07 1.38 -2.70
CA ARG A 75 -6.12 0.96 -1.28
C ARG A 75 -5.48 -0.43 -0.97
N SER A 76 -4.20 -0.51 -0.60
CA SER A 76 -3.56 -1.78 -0.24
C SER A 76 -2.56 -1.63 0.90
N TYR A 77 -2.93 -2.30 1.98
CA TYR A 77 -2.17 -2.47 3.20
C TYR A 77 -0.83 -3.17 2.95
N SER A 78 0.24 -2.57 3.47
CA SER A 78 1.38 -3.32 4.00
C SER A 78 1.15 -3.45 5.50
N GLU A 79 1.07 -4.68 6.03
CA GLU A 79 1.19 -4.86 7.47
C GLU A 79 2.51 -4.22 7.93
N ARG A 80 2.38 -3.36 8.93
CA ARG A 80 3.49 -2.74 9.63
C ARG A 80 4.25 -3.86 10.35
N LEU A 81 5.44 -4.21 9.85
CA LEU A 81 6.48 -4.91 10.62
C LEU A 81 6.98 -4.00 11.76
#